data_AF-A0A059BTA0-F1
#
_entry.id   AF-A0A059BTA0-F1
#
_cell.length_a   1.000
_cell.length_b   1.000
_cell.length_c   1.000
_cell.angle_alpha   90.00
_cell.angle_beta   90.00
_cell.angle_gamma   90.00
#
_symmetry.space_group_name_H-M   'P 1'
#
loop_
_entity.id
_entity.type
_entity.pdbx_description
1 polymer ?
#
loop_
_entity_poly.entity_id
_entity_poly.type
_entity_poly.pdbx_seq_one_letter_code
_entity_poly.pdbx_strand_id
1 'polypeptide(L)'
;MQVNKEEEGGGGGGGGDTEVGIKKRRKMERRSEIKSAIEELSLMVKLKPVVTRARNGDEKDEPRDDAFHVPTRLFLSLCGVILEVLDKVGPTMAVLRLDIHQNVQRVESFKESDPSKYSNLAEMIKKEAGEGNAKKGNSCSKAIVWLTRSLDLMVALLQRLAKDPGQKMEQAVEESYNVTLKPWHGWISSAAFKIALQLLPETKTFINLLKTKDESYENFKEDTQTLISLISPVLEEIHCILKLHGLDRLKSK
;
A
#
# COMPACT_ATOMS: atom_id res chain seq x y z
N MET A 1 -0.86 -1.62 73.64
CA MET A 1 -1.82 -2.70 73.33
C MET A 1 -1.80 -2.93 71.82
N GLN A 2 -1.35 -4.11 71.42
CA GLN A 2 -1.59 -4.72 70.09
C GLN A 2 -3.13 -4.78 69.85
N VAL A 3 -3.64 -4.84 68.62
CA VAL A 3 -3.79 -6.09 67.86
C VAL A 3 -4.26 -5.82 66.42
N ASN A 4 -3.53 -6.45 65.50
CA ASN A 4 -3.82 -7.09 64.20
C ASN A 4 -4.47 -6.34 63.01
N LYS A 5 -3.63 -6.20 61.97
CA LYS A 5 -3.97 -6.37 60.55
C LYS A 5 -4.08 -7.87 60.25
N GLU A 6 -5.09 -8.26 59.48
CA GLU A 6 -5.07 -9.49 58.68
C GLU A 6 -5.04 -9.11 57.20
N GLU A 7 -4.06 -9.64 56.49
CA GLU A 7 -4.05 -9.80 55.04
C GLU A 7 -4.70 -11.13 54.70
N GLU A 8 -5.56 -11.17 53.69
CA GLU A 8 -5.65 -12.32 52.79
C GLU A 8 -5.74 -11.81 51.34
N GLY A 9 -4.81 -12.32 50.52
CA GLY A 9 -4.73 -12.04 49.09
C GLY A 9 -5.60 -12.97 48.26
N GLY A 10 -5.74 -12.62 46.98
CA GLY A 10 -6.32 -13.51 45.98
C GLY A 10 -6.26 -12.93 44.58
N GLY A 11 -5.47 -13.57 43.71
CA GLY A 11 -5.78 -13.62 42.28
C GLY A 11 -4.94 -12.74 41.36
N GLY A 12 -3.66 -13.07 41.20
CA GLY A 12 -2.92 -12.71 40.00
C GLY A 12 -3.48 -13.42 38.76
N GLY A 13 -3.64 -12.68 37.66
CA GLY A 13 -4.13 -13.23 36.40
C GLY A 13 -4.38 -12.15 35.35
N GLY A 14 -3.37 -11.37 34.97
CA GLY A 14 -3.52 -10.34 33.93
C GLY A 14 -2.23 -9.82 33.29
N GLY A 15 -1.09 -10.45 33.53
CA GLY A 15 0.21 -9.98 33.02
C GLY A 15 0.56 -10.44 31.60
N GLY A 16 0.03 -11.57 31.15
CA GLY A 16 0.47 -12.24 29.91
C GLY A 16 0.07 -11.49 28.64
N ASP A 17 -1.20 -11.08 28.51
CA ASP A 17 -1.71 -10.47 27.28
C ASP A 17 -1.19 -9.03 27.10
N THR A 18 -1.02 -8.32 28.20
CA THR A 18 -0.53 -6.93 28.22
C THR A 18 0.96 -6.85 27.84
N GLU A 19 1.79 -7.78 28.32
CA GLU A 19 3.22 -7.80 28.01
C GLU A 19 3.51 -8.29 26.58
N VAL A 20 2.74 -9.27 26.09
CA VAL A 20 2.81 -9.75 24.70
C VAL A 20 2.37 -8.64 23.73
N GLY A 21 1.31 -7.90 24.07
CA GLY A 21 0.86 -6.73 23.31
C GLY A 21 1.91 -5.61 23.25
N ILE A 22 2.53 -5.28 24.39
CA ILE A 22 3.59 -4.26 24.48
C ILE A 22 4.87 -4.72 23.73
N LYS A 23 5.26 -5.99 23.83
CA LYS A 23 6.40 -6.55 23.08
C LYS A 23 6.15 -6.55 21.57
N LYS A 24 4.94 -6.92 21.12
CA LYS A 24 4.55 -6.85 19.70
C LYS A 24 4.57 -5.41 19.18
N ARG A 25 4.03 -4.45 19.94
CA ARG A 25 4.01 -3.03 19.59
C ARG A 25 5.43 -2.45 19.50
N ARG A 26 6.29 -2.71 20.48
CA ARG A 26 7.71 -2.31 20.48
C ARG A 26 8.53 -2.98 19.37
N LYS A 27 8.18 -4.21 18.97
CA LYS A 27 8.84 -4.92 17.85
C LYS A 27 8.44 -4.32 16.50
N MET A 28 7.19 -3.88 16.37
CA MET A 28 6.67 -3.18 15.20
C MET A 28 7.26 -1.76 15.07
N GLU A 29 7.39 -1.03 16.18
CA GLU A 29 8.06 0.29 16.26
C GLU A 29 9.57 0.25 15.91
N ARG A 30 10.20 -0.93 15.94
CA ARG A 30 11.63 -1.13 15.62
C ARG A 30 11.89 -1.55 14.17
N ARG A 31 10.85 -1.76 13.37
CA ARG A 31 10.96 -2.31 12.01
C ARG A 31 10.64 -1.21 10.99
N SER A 32 11.41 -1.13 9.91
CA SER A 32 11.11 -0.21 8.81
C SER A 32 9.82 -0.62 8.11
N GLU A 33 9.13 0.35 7.51
CA GLU A 33 7.88 0.15 6.76
C GLU A 33 8.09 -0.84 5.62
N ILE A 34 9.24 -0.76 4.93
CA ILE A 34 9.62 -1.68 3.86
C ILE A 34 9.66 -3.13 4.39
N LYS A 35 10.30 -3.37 5.53
CA LYS A 35 10.37 -4.70 6.14
C LYS A 35 9.03 -5.21 6.65
N SER A 36 8.14 -4.31 7.07
CA SER A 36 6.76 -4.65 7.44
C SER A 36 5.98 -5.11 6.20
N ALA A 37 6.04 -4.32 5.13
CA ALA A 37 5.40 -4.62 3.85
C ALA A 37 5.90 -5.96 3.26
N ILE A 38 7.20 -6.23 3.31
CA ILE A 38 7.80 -7.50 2.86
C ILE A 38 7.22 -8.69 3.64
N GLU A 39 7.10 -8.58 4.96
CA GLU A 39 6.57 -9.68 5.79
C GLU A 39 5.12 -9.99 5.44
N GLU A 40 4.27 -8.96 5.35
CA GLU A 40 2.87 -9.14 5.01
C GLU A 40 2.70 -9.73 3.60
N LEU A 41 3.39 -9.18 2.61
CA LEU A 41 3.40 -9.72 1.25
C LEU A 41 3.89 -11.16 1.20
N SER A 42 4.98 -11.47 1.91
CA SER A 42 5.55 -12.83 1.95
C SER A 42 4.58 -13.85 2.56
N LEU A 43 3.86 -13.47 3.61
CA LEU A 43 2.82 -14.32 4.20
C LEU A 43 1.69 -14.57 3.21
N MET A 44 1.27 -13.55 2.46
CA MET A 44 0.16 -13.68 1.52
C MET A 44 0.53 -14.44 0.25
N VAL A 45 1.77 -14.30 -0.24
CA VAL A 45 2.31 -15.13 -1.33
C VAL A 45 2.35 -16.61 -0.93
N LYS A 46 2.72 -16.93 0.32
CA LYS A 46 2.70 -18.31 0.85
C LYS A 46 1.29 -18.89 0.98
N LEU A 47 0.27 -18.06 1.09
CA LEU A 47 -1.14 -18.48 1.14
C LEU A 47 -1.75 -18.63 -0.27
N LYS A 48 -1.17 -17.99 -1.30
CA LYS A 48 -1.57 -18.08 -2.72
C LYS A 48 -1.25 -19.39 -3.50
N PRO A 49 -0.40 -20.37 -3.08
CA PRO A 49 -0.02 -21.50 -3.95
C PRO A 49 -1.16 -22.45 -4.34
N VAL A 50 -2.37 -22.25 -3.82
CA VAL A 50 -3.52 -23.16 -4.01
C VAL A 50 -4.35 -22.82 -5.26
N VAL A 51 -4.25 -21.61 -5.83
CA VAL A 51 -5.13 -21.18 -6.95
C VAL A 51 -4.47 -21.32 -8.33
N THR A 52 -3.14 -21.27 -8.42
CA THR A 52 -2.42 -21.27 -9.71
C THR A 52 -2.16 -22.66 -10.30
N ARG A 53 -2.41 -23.76 -9.58
CA ARG A 53 -2.19 -25.13 -10.09
C ARG A 53 -3.22 -25.62 -11.12
N ALA A 54 -4.31 -24.87 -11.35
CA ALA A 54 -5.34 -25.25 -12.32
C ALA A 54 -5.12 -24.67 -13.73
N ARG A 55 -4.00 -23.95 -14.00
CA ARG A 55 -3.79 -23.21 -15.25
C ARG A 55 -2.76 -23.83 -16.20
N ASN A 56 -2.69 -25.16 -16.24
CA ASN A 56 -2.04 -25.88 -17.34
C ASN A 56 -3.13 -26.38 -18.29
N GLY A 57 -3.59 -25.52 -19.20
CA GLY A 57 -4.56 -25.85 -20.23
C GLY A 57 -4.92 -24.63 -21.08
N ASP A 58 -4.37 -24.61 -22.29
CA ASP A 58 -4.78 -23.87 -23.50
C ASP A 58 -4.87 -22.33 -23.49
N GLU A 59 -3.90 -21.72 -24.16
CA GLU A 59 -3.90 -20.32 -24.62
C GLU A 59 -5.02 -20.09 -25.67
N LYS A 60 -6.14 -19.46 -25.27
CA LYS A 60 -6.98 -18.59 -26.14
C LYS A 60 -8.22 -17.96 -25.48
N ASP A 61 -8.39 -17.99 -24.17
CA ASP A 61 -9.53 -17.33 -23.52
C ASP A 61 -9.18 -15.90 -23.07
N GLU A 62 -10.05 -14.93 -23.38
CA GLU A 62 -10.02 -13.62 -22.75
C GLU A 62 -10.07 -13.76 -21.21
N PRO A 63 -9.37 -12.90 -20.45
CA PRO A 63 -9.39 -12.97 -19.00
C PRO A 63 -10.81 -12.84 -18.47
N ARG A 64 -11.30 -13.86 -17.77
CA ARG A 64 -12.59 -13.85 -17.08
C ARG A 64 -12.42 -13.23 -15.68
N ASP A 65 -13.46 -12.58 -15.16
CA ASP A 65 -13.45 -11.91 -13.85
C ASP A 65 -13.01 -12.84 -12.70
N ASP A 66 -13.39 -14.11 -12.76
CA ASP A 66 -13.12 -15.14 -11.74
C ASP A 66 -11.65 -15.61 -11.71
N ALA A 67 -10.86 -15.25 -12.73
CA ALA A 67 -9.44 -15.57 -12.80
C ALA A 67 -8.57 -14.71 -11.89
N PHE A 68 -9.10 -13.59 -11.39
CA PHE A 68 -8.35 -12.61 -10.62
C PHE A 68 -8.68 -12.66 -9.12
N HIS A 69 -7.64 -12.81 -8.30
CA HIS A 69 -7.79 -12.86 -6.86
C HIS A 69 -6.73 -11.99 -6.17
N VAL A 70 -7.14 -10.75 -5.88
CA VAL A 70 -6.36 -9.77 -5.12
C VAL A 70 -7.04 -9.54 -3.78
N PRO A 71 -6.48 -10.06 -2.66
CA PRO A 71 -7.08 -9.84 -1.35
C PRO A 71 -7.18 -8.34 -1.03
N THR A 72 -8.39 -7.85 -0.77
CA THR A 72 -8.63 -6.42 -0.48
C THR A 72 -7.83 -5.95 0.72
N ARG A 73 -7.65 -6.81 1.73
CA ARG A 73 -6.81 -6.50 2.89
C ARG A 73 -5.34 -6.26 2.51
N LEU A 74 -4.80 -7.04 1.58
CA LEU A 74 -3.42 -6.86 1.10
C LEU A 74 -3.28 -5.49 0.44
N PHE A 75 -4.18 -5.18 -0.48
CA PHE A 75 -4.18 -3.92 -1.20
C PHE A 75 -4.26 -2.71 -0.26
N LEU A 76 -5.16 -2.76 0.73
CA LEU A 76 -5.30 -1.71 1.73
C LEU A 76 -4.05 -1.56 2.60
N SER A 77 -3.39 -2.66 2.99
CA SER A 77 -2.15 -2.59 3.76
C SER A 77 -1.02 -1.92 2.97
N LEU A 78 -0.86 -2.27 1.69
CA LEU A 78 0.11 -1.61 0.80
C LEU A 78 -0.17 -0.10 0.66
N CYS A 79 -1.44 0.30 0.60
CA CYS A 79 -1.81 1.72 0.62
C CYS A 79 -1.51 2.38 1.98
N GLY A 80 -1.64 1.63 3.08
CA GLY A 80 -1.25 2.06 4.43
C GLY A 80 0.24 2.42 4.52
N VAL A 81 1.12 1.64 3.88
CA VAL A 81 2.55 1.94 3.79
C VAL A 81 2.81 3.32 3.15
N ILE A 82 2.04 3.68 2.11
CA ILE A 82 2.14 5.05 1.52
C ILE A 82 1.80 6.09 2.58
N LEU A 83 0.71 5.90 3.32
CA LEU A 83 0.28 6.85 4.35
C LEU A 83 1.33 7.00 5.46
N GLU A 84 1.91 5.90 5.94
CA GLU A 84 2.98 5.92 6.94
C GLU A 84 4.21 6.70 6.47
N VAL A 85 4.61 6.52 5.21
CA VAL A 85 5.72 7.28 4.60
C VAL A 85 5.39 8.76 4.52
N LEU A 86 4.17 9.12 4.08
CA LEU A 86 3.75 10.52 4.00
C LEU A 86 3.66 11.18 5.38
N ASP A 87 3.18 10.44 6.39
CA ASP A 87 3.14 10.92 7.78
C ASP A 87 4.55 11.17 8.33
N LYS A 88 5.55 10.35 7.93
CA LYS A 88 6.98 10.57 8.24
C LYS A 88 7.60 11.76 7.52
N VAL A 89 7.23 12.01 6.26
CA VAL A 89 7.68 13.21 5.53
C VAL A 89 7.12 14.47 6.20
N GLY A 90 5.87 14.40 6.69
CA GLY A 90 5.26 15.43 7.51
C GLY A 90 4.34 16.37 6.73
N PRO A 91 4.07 17.59 7.26
CA PRO A 91 2.93 18.41 6.84
C PRO A 91 3.03 18.94 5.41
N THR A 92 4.22 18.95 4.81
CA THR A 92 4.42 19.34 3.40
C THR A 92 3.65 18.46 2.43
N MET A 93 3.35 17.21 2.82
CA MET A 93 2.60 16.26 2.00
C MET A 93 1.15 16.06 2.45
N ALA A 94 0.63 16.92 3.34
CA ALA A 94 -0.70 16.75 3.94
C ALA A 94 -1.83 16.66 2.90
N VAL A 95 -1.75 17.40 1.80
CA VAL A 95 -2.75 17.36 0.73
C VAL A 95 -2.75 16.01 0.01
N LEU A 96 -1.56 15.51 -0.36
CA LEU A 96 -1.43 14.19 -0.99
C LEU A 96 -1.88 13.08 -0.02
N ARG A 97 -1.45 13.17 1.24
CA ARG A 97 -1.83 12.24 2.30
C ARG A 97 -3.34 12.18 2.50
N LEU A 98 -4.03 13.33 2.47
CA LEU A 98 -5.49 13.39 2.55
C LEU A 98 -6.17 12.71 1.36
N ASP A 99 -5.69 12.94 0.13
CA ASP A 99 -6.25 12.32 -1.08
C ASP A 99 -6.12 10.79 -1.03
N ILE A 100 -4.93 10.27 -0.71
CA ILE A 100 -4.70 8.82 -0.55
C ILE A 100 -5.60 8.26 0.54
N HIS A 101 -5.70 8.92 1.69
CA HIS A 101 -6.54 8.48 2.79
C HIS A 101 -8.02 8.40 2.41
N GLN A 102 -8.55 9.42 1.73
CA GLN A 102 -9.93 9.40 1.25
C GLN A 102 -10.19 8.27 0.25
N ASN A 103 -9.22 7.94 -0.60
CA ASN A 103 -9.34 6.79 -1.51
C ASN A 103 -9.32 5.47 -0.74
N VAL A 104 -8.46 5.31 0.27
CA VAL A 104 -8.44 4.14 1.17
C VAL A 104 -9.81 3.98 1.85
N GLN A 105 -10.35 5.05 2.44
CA GLN A 105 -11.65 5.02 3.10
C GLN A 105 -12.78 4.58 2.16
N ARG A 106 -12.77 5.00 0.89
CA ARG A 106 -13.77 4.57 -0.10
C ARG A 106 -13.73 3.06 -0.32
N VAL A 107 -12.54 2.47 -0.39
CA VAL A 107 -12.37 1.03 -0.56
C VAL A 107 -12.79 0.28 0.71
N GLU A 108 -12.41 0.79 1.89
CA GLU A 108 -12.81 0.22 3.18
C GLU A 108 -14.34 0.23 3.37
N SER A 109 -14.99 1.37 3.18
CA SER A 109 -16.45 1.48 3.31
C SER A 109 -17.20 0.59 2.32
N PHE A 110 -16.69 0.43 1.10
CA PHE A 110 -17.30 -0.50 0.14
C PHE A 110 -17.14 -1.95 0.60
N LYS A 111 -15.96 -2.32 1.12
CA LYS A 111 -15.72 -3.66 1.67
C LYS A 111 -16.67 -3.96 2.85
N GLU A 112 -16.92 -3.00 3.72
CA GLU A 112 -17.81 -3.16 4.88
C GLU A 112 -19.25 -3.49 4.51
N SER A 113 -19.71 -3.13 3.30
CA SER A 113 -21.06 -3.44 2.85
C SER A 113 -21.31 -4.94 2.65
N ASP A 114 -20.27 -5.73 2.37
CA ASP A 114 -20.27 -7.20 2.40
C ASP A 114 -18.82 -7.70 2.55
N PRO A 115 -18.33 -7.87 3.80
CA PRO A 115 -16.93 -8.18 4.05
C PRO A 115 -16.45 -9.50 3.46
N SER A 116 -17.36 -10.46 3.29
CA SER A 116 -17.05 -11.77 2.72
C SER A 116 -16.90 -11.66 1.20
N LYS A 117 -17.89 -11.06 0.53
CA LYS A 117 -17.87 -10.89 -0.92
C LYS A 117 -16.75 -9.98 -1.39
N TYR A 118 -16.53 -8.85 -0.71
CA TYR A 118 -15.52 -7.86 -1.08
C TYR A 118 -14.18 -8.10 -0.38
N SER A 119 -13.92 -9.34 0.02
CA SER A 119 -12.59 -9.80 0.42
C SER A 119 -11.62 -9.88 -0.78
N ASN A 120 -12.15 -9.97 -2.00
CA ASN A 120 -11.43 -9.86 -3.27
C ASN A 120 -11.72 -8.51 -3.94
N LEU A 121 -10.66 -7.80 -4.34
CA LEU A 121 -10.75 -6.49 -4.99
C LEU A 121 -11.50 -6.55 -6.33
N ALA A 122 -11.38 -7.66 -7.06
CA ALA A 122 -12.04 -7.87 -8.34
C ALA A 122 -13.56 -7.78 -8.23
N GLU A 123 -14.15 -8.30 -7.16
CA GLU A 123 -15.61 -8.30 -6.94
C GLU A 123 -16.17 -6.88 -6.76
N MET A 124 -15.37 -5.98 -6.17
CA MET A 124 -15.76 -4.57 -5.98
C MET A 124 -15.80 -3.83 -7.33
N ILE A 125 -14.75 -4.03 -8.14
CA ILE A 125 -14.63 -3.41 -9.46
C ILE A 125 -15.73 -3.94 -10.39
N LYS A 126 -15.92 -5.26 -10.42
CA LYS A 126 -16.97 -5.94 -11.18
C LYS A 126 -18.36 -5.41 -10.85
N LYS A 127 -18.67 -5.28 -9.56
CA LYS A 127 -19.97 -4.75 -9.10
C LYS A 127 -20.22 -3.35 -9.64
N GLU A 128 -19.30 -2.41 -9.43
CA GLU A 128 -19.52 -1.04 -9.90
C GLU A 128 -19.48 -0.92 -11.43
N ALA A 129 -18.71 -1.77 -12.12
CA ALA A 129 -18.67 -1.80 -13.57
C ALA A 129 -20.02 -2.27 -14.13
N GLY A 130 -20.59 -3.34 -13.60
CA GLY A 130 -21.90 -3.86 -13.98
C GLY A 130 -23.06 -2.88 -13.73
N GLU A 131 -22.93 -2.04 -12.70
CA GLU A 131 -23.93 -1.00 -12.39
C GLU A 131 -23.70 0.33 -13.14
N GLY A 132 -22.65 0.44 -13.95
CA GLY A 132 -22.28 1.70 -14.62
C GLY A 132 -21.81 2.80 -13.64
N ASN A 133 -21.36 2.43 -12.45
CA ASN A 133 -20.94 3.33 -11.38
C ASN A 133 -19.41 3.53 -11.33
N ALA A 134 -18.62 2.65 -11.94
CA ALA A 134 -17.16 2.58 -11.79
C ALA A 134 -16.35 3.84 -12.19
N LYS A 135 -16.97 4.79 -12.89
CA LYS A 135 -16.34 6.06 -13.31
C LYS A 135 -16.94 7.30 -12.61
N LYS A 136 -17.94 7.13 -11.75
CA LYS A 136 -18.62 8.22 -11.03
C LYS A 136 -17.70 8.84 -9.97
N GLY A 137 -18.07 10.02 -9.47
CA GLY A 137 -17.23 10.85 -8.61
C GLY A 137 -16.76 10.16 -7.32
N ASN A 138 -17.64 9.39 -6.67
CA ASN A 138 -17.40 8.69 -5.41
C ASN A 138 -17.17 7.17 -5.58
N SER A 139 -16.82 6.71 -6.78
CA SER A 139 -16.63 5.29 -7.09
C SER A 139 -15.45 4.68 -6.33
N CYS A 140 -15.68 3.47 -5.78
CA CYS A 140 -14.64 2.63 -5.22
C CYS A 140 -13.62 2.20 -6.28
N SER A 141 -14.07 1.80 -7.47
CA SER A 141 -13.21 1.42 -8.60
C SER A 141 -12.27 2.54 -8.99
N LYS A 142 -12.76 3.79 -9.02
CA LYS A 142 -11.92 4.96 -9.26
C LYS A 142 -10.90 5.18 -8.14
N ALA A 143 -11.27 4.96 -6.88
CA ALA A 143 -10.32 4.99 -5.76
C ALA A 143 -9.22 3.93 -5.93
N ILE A 144 -9.59 2.70 -6.32
CA ILE A 144 -8.63 1.62 -6.60
C ILE A 144 -7.66 2.01 -7.73
N VAL A 145 -8.14 2.63 -8.80
CA VAL A 145 -7.27 3.14 -9.90
C VAL A 145 -6.21 4.12 -9.36
N TRP A 146 -6.61 5.12 -8.58
CA TRP A 146 -5.69 6.14 -8.08
C TRP A 146 -4.70 5.61 -7.04
N LEU A 147 -5.15 4.70 -6.17
CA LEU A 147 -4.29 4.01 -5.22
C LEU A 147 -3.26 3.11 -5.94
N THR A 148 -3.69 2.35 -6.94
CA THR A 148 -2.80 1.50 -7.76
C THR A 148 -1.71 2.33 -8.42
N ARG A 149 -2.06 3.45 -9.05
CA ARG A 149 -1.08 4.35 -9.67
C ARG A 149 -0.15 5.04 -8.67
N SER A 150 -0.60 5.23 -7.44
CA SER A 150 0.24 5.75 -6.35
C SER A 150 1.26 4.71 -5.88
N LEU A 151 0.86 3.42 -5.84
CA LEU A 151 1.77 2.31 -5.61
C LEU A 151 2.78 2.17 -6.75
N ASP A 152 2.36 2.33 -8.02
CA ASP A 152 3.29 2.35 -9.17
C ASP A 152 4.35 3.44 -9.01
N LEU A 153 3.94 4.67 -8.62
CA LEU A 153 4.86 5.77 -8.35
C LEU A 153 5.84 5.43 -7.23
N MET A 154 5.35 4.86 -6.11
CA MET A 154 6.19 4.44 -4.99
C MET A 154 7.23 3.41 -5.43
N VAL A 155 6.82 2.38 -6.17
CA VAL A 155 7.70 1.33 -6.70
C VAL A 155 8.77 1.93 -7.61
N ALA A 156 8.38 2.80 -8.55
CA ALA A 156 9.30 3.46 -9.47
C ALA A 156 10.33 4.34 -8.73
N LEU A 157 9.88 5.11 -7.73
CA LEU A 157 10.75 5.95 -6.91
C LEU A 157 11.73 5.10 -6.10
N LEU A 158 11.23 4.09 -5.39
CA LEU A 158 12.06 3.19 -4.58
C LEU A 158 13.11 2.47 -5.44
N GLN A 159 12.73 2.01 -6.63
CA GLN A 159 13.66 1.37 -7.57
C GLN A 159 14.82 2.31 -7.96
N ARG A 160 14.53 3.60 -8.17
CA ARG A 160 15.56 4.60 -8.49
C ARG A 160 16.47 4.85 -7.30
N LEU A 161 15.91 5.08 -6.11
CA LEU A 161 16.68 5.36 -4.90
C LEU A 161 17.53 4.17 -4.45
N ALA A 162 17.08 2.94 -4.70
CA ALA A 162 17.85 1.71 -4.45
C ALA A 162 18.95 1.48 -5.51
N LYS A 163 18.82 2.06 -6.71
CA LYS A 163 19.85 1.99 -7.76
C LYS A 163 20.92 3.06 -7.58
N ASP A 164 20.50 4.29 -7.27
CA ASP A 164 21.39 5.44 -7.09
C ASP A 164 20.91 6.31 -5.91
N PRO A 165 21.53 6.17 -4.72
CA PRO A 165 21.18 6.99 -3.55
C PRO A 165 21.70 8.43 -3.65
N GLY A 166 22.60 8.70 -4.60
CA GLY A 166 23.13 10.03 -4.87
C GLY A 166 22.21 10.87 -5.77
N GLN A 167 21.22 10.25 -6.41
CA GLN A 167 20.28 10.95 -7.28
C GLN A 167 19.52 12.03 -6.48
N LYS A 168 19.36 13.22 -7.06
CA LYS A 168 18.55 14.29 -6.47
C LYS A 168 17.08 13.86 -6.36
N MET A 169 16.45 14.13 -5.22
CA MET A 169 15.09 13.66 -4.92
C MET A 169 14.09 14.19 -5.93
N GLU A 170 14.18 15.46 -6.31
CA GLU A 170 13.30 16.09 -7.28
C GLU A 170 13.42 15.39 -8.65
N GLN A 171 14.64 15.06 -9.07
CA GLN A 171 14.86 14.33 -10.31
C GLN A 171 14.30 12.90 -10.21
N ALA A 172 14.56 12.18 -9.13
CA ALA A 172 14.06 10.82 -8.93
C ALA A 172 12.53 10.76 -8.93
N VAL A 173 11.86 11.72 -8.28
CA VAL A 173 10.40 11.81 -8.23
C VAL A 173 9.83 12.25 -9.58
N GLU A 174 10.41 13.25 -10.24
CA GLU A 174 9.96 13.70 -11.56
C GLU A 174 10.06 12.58 -12.61
N GLU A 175 11.18 11.87 -12.66
CA GLU A 175 11.36 10.76 -13.60
C GLU A 175 10.45 9.57 -13.29
N SER A 176 10.10 9.34 -12.01
CA SER A 176 9.11 8.31 -11.61
C SER A 176 7.68 8.73 -11.96
N TYR A 177 7.36 10.00 -11.75
CA TYR A 177 6.06 10.57 -12.09
C TYR A 177 5.78 10.52 -13.60
N ASN A 178 6.79 10.82 -14.41
CA ASN A 178 6.68 10.85 -15.87
C ASN A 178 6.27 9.49 -16.47
N VAL A 179 6.72 8.38 -15.86
CA VAL A 179 6.42 7.03 -16.34
C VAL A 179 5.19 6.40 -15.68
N THR A 180 4.66 6.97 -14.59
CA THR A 180 3.52 6.40 -13.84
C THR A 180 2.27 7.27 -13.91
N LEU A 181 2.23 8.39 -13.18
CA LEU A 181 1.03 9.24 -13.03
C LEU A 181 0.85 10.26 -14.16
N LYS A 182 1.93 10.75 -14.76
CA LYS A 182 1.88 11.83 -15.76
C LYS A 182 0.91 11.56 -16.92
N PRO A 183 0.84 10.35 -17.52
CA PRO A 183 -0.10 10.08 -18.62
C PRO A 183 -1.58 10.24 -18.23
N TRP A 184 -1.87 10.11 -16.94
CA TRP A 184 -3.22 10.10 -16.36
C TRP A 184 -3.60 11.42 -15.68
N HIS A 185 -2.61 12.24 -15.33
CA HIS A 185 -2.83 13.56 -14.75
C HIS A 185 -3.19 14.56 -15.83
N GLY A 186 -4.35 15.21 -15.68
CA GLY A 186 -4.69 16.40 -16.44
C GLY A 186 -3.84 17.60 -16.03
N TRP A 187 -4.21 18.78 -16.53
CA TRP A 187 -3.37 19.98 -16.36
C TRP A 187 -3.36 20.46 -14.91
N ILE A 188 -4.47 20.29 -14.18
CA ILE A 188 -4.59 20.70 -12.77
C ILE A 188 -3.70 19.81 -11.91
N SER A 189 -3.86 18.49 -12.02
CA SER A 189 -3.03 17.55 -11.26
C SER A 189 -1.55 17.64 -11.63
N SER A 190 -1.22 17.95 -12.89
CA SER A 190 0.16 18.20 -13.33
C SER A 190 0.75 19.47 -12.70
N ALA A 191 -0.04 20.54 -12.57
CA ALA A 191 0.42 21.77 -11.93
C ALA A 191 0.63 21.57 -10.42
N ALA A 192 -0.30 20.89 -9.75
CA ALA A 192 -0.16 20.53 -8.33
C ALA A 192 1.11 19.71 -8.06
N PHE A 193 1.42 18.74 -8.93
CA PHE A 193 2.64 17.94 -8.83
C PHE A 193 3.91 18.81 -8.86
N LYS A 194 3.99 19.80 -9.77
CA LYS A 194 5.16 20.69 -9.85
C LYS A 194 5.41 21.46 -8.56
N ILE A 195 4.34 21.86 -7.87
CA ILE A 195 4.43 22.53 -6.56
C ILE A 195 4.90 21.53 -5.50
N ALA A 196 4.29 20.34 -5.46
CA ALA A 196 4.66 19.29 -4.50
C ALA A 196 6.14 18.87 -4.63
N LEU A 197 6.70 18.89 -5.84
CA LEU A 197 8.10 18.58 -6.11
C LEU A 197 9.06 19.48 -5.33
N GLN A 198 8.69 20.75 -5.11
CA GLN A 198 9.51 21.73 -4.37
C GLN A 198 9.44 21.54 -2.85
N LEU A 199 8.57 20.65 -2.37
CA LEU A 199 8.32 20.43 -0.94
C LEU A 199 8.90 19.09 -0.45
N LEU A 200 9.65 18.41 -1.30
CA LEU A 200 10.25 17.12 -1.00
C LEU A 200 11.48 17.30 -0.08
N PRO A 201 11.71 16.37 0.85
CA PRO A 201 12.94 16.34 1.62
C PRO A 201 14.13 15.94 0.73
N GLU A 202 15.35 16.24 1.18
CA GLU A 202 16.57 15.74 0.52
C GLU A 202 16.59 14.20 0.43
N THR A 203 17.25 13.66 -0.59
CA THR A 203 17.32 12.20 -0.83
C THR A 203 17.79 11.41 0.38
N LYS A 204 18.86 11.87 1.04
CA LYS A 204 19.39 11.22 2.24
C LYS A 204 18.38 11.23 3.38
N THR A 205 17.70 12.36 3.58
CA THR A 205 16.65 12.50 4.59
C THR A 205 15.51 11.54 4.31
N PHE A 206 15.03 11.47 3.07
CA PHE A 206 13.96 10.55 2.69
C PHE A 206 14.34 9.08 2.90
N ILE A 207 15.52 8.66 2.43
CA ILE A 207 16.00 7.29 2.62
C ILE A 207 16.14 6.97 4.13
N ASN A 208 16.61 7.92 4.94
CA ASN A 208 16.71 7.75 6.38
C ASN A 208 15.34 7.65 7.08
N LEU A 209 14.28 8.26 6.53
CA LEU A 209 12.92 8.07 7.05
C LEU A 209 12.40 6.64 6.80
N LEU A 210 12.81 6.01 5.71
CA LEU A 210 12.39 4.65 5.33
C LEU A 210 13.20 3.55 6.00
N LYS A 211 14.33 3.91 6.63
CA LYS A 211 15.26 2.98 7.25
C LYS A 211 15.15 3.00 8.76
N THR A 212 15.57 1.91 9.39
CA THR A 212 15.87 1.92 10.83
C THR A 212 17.24 2.55 11.08
N LYS A 213 17.48 3.08 12.29
CA LYS A 213 18.71 3.85 12.62
C LYS A 213 20.01 3.08 12.34
N ASP A 214 20.00 1.76 12.50
CA ASP A 214 21.18 0.89 12.38
C ASP A 214 21.30 0.24 10.99
N GLU A 215 20.39 0.56 10.06
CA GLU A 215 20.32 -0.07 8.75
C GLU A 215 21.33 0.53 7.77
N SER A 216 22.11 -0.31 7.09
CA SER A 216 23.01 0.14 6.03
C SER A 216 22.26 0.50 4.75
N TYR A 217 22.90 1.21 3.83
CA TYR A 217 22.30 1.46 2.51
C TYR A 217 22.10 0.17 1.70
N GLU A 218 23.04 -0.78 1.78
CA GLU A 218 22.90 -2.07 1.09
C GLU A 218 21.69 -2.85 1.61
N ASN A 219 21.42 -2.85 2.92
CA ASN A 219 20.20 -3.48 3.45
C ASN A 219 18.94 -2.79 2.92
N PHE A 220 18.90 -1.45 2.91
CA PHE A 220 17.78 -0.71 2.32
C PHE A 220 17.54 -1.09 0.86
N LYS A 221 18.61 -1.22 0.08
CA LYS A 221 18.56 -1.62 -1.33
C LYS A 221 18.03 -3.05 -1.48
N GLU A 222 18.57 -4.01 -0.73
CA GLU A 222 18.13 -5.42 -0.74
C GLU A 222 16.65 -5.56 -0.35
N ASP A 223 16.23 -4.88 0.72
CA ASP A 223 14.84 -4.87 1.18
C ASP A 223 13.94 -4.22 0.13
N THR A 224 14.35 -3.10 -0.45
CA THR A 224 13.61 -2.43 -1.52
C THR A 224 13.44 -3.34 -2.74
N GLN A 225 14.50 -4.02 -3.19
CA GLN A 225 14.43 -4.96 -4.31
C GLN A 225 13.52 -6.15 -4.00
N THR A 226 13.54 -6.63 -2.76
CA THR A 226 12.63 -7.69 -2.28
C THR A 226 11.18 -7.23 -2.30
N LEU A 227 10.90 -6.04 -1.77
CA LEU A 227 9.57 -5.43 -1.80
C LEU A 227 9.04 -5.30 -3.23
N ILE A 228 9.87 -4.74 -4.12
CA ILE A 228 9.52 -4.56 -5.55
C ILE A 228 9.19 -5.91 -6.19
N SER A 229 10.01 -6.95 -5.93
CA SER A 229 9.78 -8.29 -6.48
C SER A 229 8.47 -8.93 -6.00
N LEU A 230 8.06 -8.64 -4.76
CA LEU A 230 6.82 -9.15 -4.18
C LEU A 230 5.57 -8.37 -4.63
N ILE A 231 5.67 -7.04 -4.75
CA ILE A 231 4.52 -6.18 -5.07
C ILE A 231 4.22 -6.16 -6.57
N SER A 232 5.24 -6.27 -7.44
CA SER A 232 5.07 -6.21 -8.90
C SER A 232 4.00 -7.17 -9.46
N PRO A 233 4.00 -8.48 -9.13
CA PRO A 233 2.95 -9.38 -9.63
C PRO A 233 1.56 -9.05 -9.10
N VAL A 234 1.45 -8.44 -7.90
CA VAL A 234 0.16 -8.01 -7.34
C VAL A 234 -0.37 -6.81 -8.12
N LEU A 235 0.48 -5.82 -8.43
CA LEU A 235 0.11 -4.65 -9.22
C LEU A 235 -0.28 -5.04 -10.65
N GLU A 236 0.47 -5.97 -11.27
CA GLU A 236 0.13 -6.49 -12.61
C GLU A 236 -1.27 -7.12 -12.64
N GLU A 237 -1.61 -7.91 -11.61
CA GLU A 237 -2.94 -8.51 -11.47
C GLU A 237 -4.03 -7.44 -11.35
N ILE A 238 -3.79 -6.39 -10.56
CA ILE A 238 -4.72 -5.26 -10.42
C ILE A 238 -4.88 -4.51 -11.75
N HIS A 239 -3.77 -4.20 -12.45
CA HIS A 239 -3.79 -3.54 -13.76
C HIS A 239 -4.57 -4.35 -14.79
N CYS A 240 -4.44 -5.68 -14.79
CA CYS A 240 -5.22 -6.56 -15.64
C CYS A 240 -6.74 -6.44 -15.38
N ILE A 241 -7.17 -6.45 -14.12
CA ILE A 241 -8.59 -6.28 -13.76
C ILE A 241 -9.10 -4.89 -14.17
N LEU A 242 -8.31 -3.84 -13.90
CA LEU A 242 -8.68 -2.47 -14.27
C LEU A 242 -8.83 -2.32 -15.78
N LYS A 243 -7.96 -2.97 -16.56
CA LYS A 243 -8.05 -3.00 -18.02
C LYS A 243 -9.27 -3.78 -18.51
N LEU A 244 -9.55 -4.94 -17.91
CA LEU A 244 -10.72 -5.75 -18.24
C LEU A 244 -12.03 -4.96 -18.14
N HIS A 245 -12.15 -4.10 -17.12
CA HIS A 245 -13.33 -3.24 -16.93
C HIS A 245 -13.19 -1.83 -17.57
N GLY A 246 -12.17 -1.60 -18.40
CA GLY A 246 -11.99 -0.33 -19.14
C GLY A 246 -11.77 0.90 -18.25
N LEU A 247 -11.09 0.71 -17.11
CA LEU A 247 -10.78 1.73 -16.10
C LEU A 247 -9.32 2.21 -16.18
N ASP A 248 -8.44 1.44 -16.82
CA ASP A 248 -7.02 1.74 -17.03
C ASP A 248 -6.79 3.12 -17.68
N ARG A 249 -7.72 3.58 -18.51
CA ARG A 249 -7.62 4.87 -19.23
C ARG A 249 -8.21 6.08 -18.50
N LEU A 250 -8.66 5.93 -17.24
CA LEU A 250 -9.25 7.03 -16.47
C LEU A 250 -8.24 8.16 -16.26
N LYS A 251 -8.65 9.41 -16.48
CA LYS A 251 -7.80 10.61 -16.28
C LYS A 251 -8.38 11.56 -15.23
N SER A 252 -7.51 12.31 -14.56
CA SER A 252 -7.93 13.47 -13.78
C SER A 252 -8.12 14.69 -14.69
N LYS A 253 -8.66 15.78 -14.13
CA LYS A 253 -8.74 17.07 -14.81
C LYS A 253 -7.39 17.80 -14.81
#